data_AF-A0A024TUX2-F1
#
_entry.id   AF-A0A024TUX2-F1
#
_cell.length_a   1.000
_cell.length_b   1.000
_cell.length_c   1.000
_cell.angle_alpha   90.00
_cell.angle_beta   90.00
_cell.angle_gamma   90.00
#
_symmetry.space_group_name_H-M   'P 1'
#
loop_
_entity.id
_entity.type
_entity.pdbx_description
1 polymer ?
#
loop_
_entity_poly.entity_id
_entity_poly.type
_entity_poly.pdbx_seq_one_letter_code
_entity_poly.pdbx_strand_id
1 'polypeptide(L)'
;MEQILQTLLQQIERQERIIEAVAQTQNMQVQALQAANERAARTQEVKVEGLTMPKYHGRMDESISLYIHQVNTFFKAKNLNPQQDPATQERCIALIEDRPKH
;
A
#
# COMPACT_ATOMS: atom_id res chain seq x y z
N MET A 1 0.30 1.39 60.52
CA MET A 1 0.10 0.27 59.56
C MET A 1 -0.97 0.58 58.53
N GLU A 2 -2.14 1.12 58.91
CA GLU A 2 -3.22 1.46 57.95
C GLU A 2 -2.82 2.42 56.81
N GLN A 3 -2.05 3.48 57.09
CA GLN A 3 -1.62 4.43 56.04
C GLN A 3 -0.71 3.79 54.98
N ILE A 4 0.09 2.80 55.38
CA ILE A 4 0.98 2.07 54.45
C ILE A 4 0.12 1.23 53.51
N LEU A 5 -0.93 0.59 54.04
CA LEU A 5 -1.84 -0.25 53.25
C LEU A 5 -2.64 0.59 52.23
N GLN A 6 -3.13 1.76 52.64
CA GLN A 6 -3.84 2.68 51.75
C GLN A 6 -2.94 3.21 50.63
N THR A 7 -1.68 3.54 50.96
CA THR A 7 -0.71 4.01 49.97
C THR A 7 -0.37 2.93 48.94
N LEU A 8 -0.26 1.66 49.39
CA LEU A 8 -0.03 0.51 48.50
C LEU A 8 -1.21 0.27 47.56
N LEU A 9 -2.44 0.32 48.07
CA LEU A 9 -3.65 0.21 47.24
C LEU A 9 -3.71 1.29 46.16
N GLN A 10 -3.43 2.54 46.55
CA GLN A 10 -3.45 3.67 45.62
C GLN A 10 -2.36 3.57 44.54
N GLN A 11 -1.20 2.95 44.87
CA GLN A 11 -0.15 2.66 43.91
C GLN A 11 -0.56 1.56 42.93
N ILE A 12 -1.24 0.51 43.39
CA ILE A 12 -1.72 -0.58 42.52
C ILE A 12 -2.74 -0.05 41.51
N GLU A 13 -3.74 0.71 41.96
CA GLU A 13 -4.74 1.30 41.06
C GLU A 13 -4.09 2.23 40.01
N ARG A 14 -3.06 2.99 40.42
CA ARG A 14 -2.32 3.84 39.50
C ARG A 14 -1.55 3.02 38.46
N GLN A 15 -0.94 1.92 38.87
CA GLN A 15 -0.21 1.04 37.96
C GLN A 15 -1.15 0.37 36.95
N GLU A 16 -2.31 -0.09 37.37
CA GLU A 16 -3.32 -0.66 36.47
C GLU A 16 -3.74 0.34 35.39
N ARG A 17 -4.04 1.59 35.76
CA ARG A 17 -4.38 2.64 34.78
C ARG A 17 -3.26 2.94 33.79
N ILE A 18 -2.00 2.91 34.25
CA ILE A 18 -0.85 3.13 33.37
C ILE A 18 -0.69 1.96 32.39
N ILE A 19 -0.84 0.72 32.87
CA ILE A 19 -0.74 -0.47 32.03
C ILE A 19 -1.83 -0.45 30.95
N GLU A 20 -3.07 -0.12 31.31
CA GLU A 20 -4.16 0.01 30.35
C GLU A 20 -3.90 1.09 29.30
N ALA A 21 -3.44 2.28 29.71
CA ALA A 21 -3.12 3.37 28.80
C ALA A 21 -1.97 3.01 27.84
N VAL A 22 -0.95 2.31 28.34
CA VAL A 22 0.17 1.81 27.51
C VAL A 22 -0.33 0.75 26.54
N ALA A 23 -1.17 -0.19 26.97
CA ALA A 23 -1.74 -1.22 26.11
C ALA A 23 -2.60 -0.64 24.99
N GLN A 24 -3.44 0.35 25.29
CA GLN A 24 -4.24 1.07 24.29
C GLN A 24 -3.34 1.80 23.27
N THR A 25 -2.30 2.48 23.77
CA THR A 25 -1.37 3.22 22.91
C THR A 25 -0.58 2.26 22.00
N GLN A 26 -0.12 1.13 22.51
CA GLN A 26 0.55 0.11 21.70
C GLN A 26 -0.39 -0.48 20.66
N ASN A 27 -1.62 -0.83 21.02
CA ASN A 27 -2.59 -1.36 20.06
C ASN A 27 -2.87 -0.37 18.92
N MET A 28 -2.99 0.91 19.24
CA MET A 28 -3.19 1.96 18.24
C MET A 28 -1.97 2.15 17.34
N GLN A 29 -0.76 2.07 17.89
CA GLN A 29 0.49 2.12 17.11
C GLN A 29 0.66 0.89 16.21
N VAL A 30 0.35 -0.31 16.70
CA VAL A 30 0.41 -1.54 15.91
C VAL A 30 -0.59 -1.50 14.76
N GLN A 31 -1.82 -1.03 14.99
CA GLN A 31 -2.81 -0.84 13.93
C GLN A 31 -2.36 0.21 12.90
N ALA A 32 -1.77 1.32 13.35
CA ALA A 32 -1.24 2.35 12.45
C ALA A 32 -0.07 1.83 11.61
N LEU A 33 0.83 1.04 12.21
CA LEU A 33 1.94 0.39 11.51
C LEU A 33 1.44 -0.66 10.51
N GLN A 34 0.45 -1.47 10.88
CA GLN A 34 -0.17 -2.44 9.98
C GLN A 34 -0.85 -1.75 8.80
N ALA A 35 -1.66 -0.72 9.04
CA ALA A 35 -2.30 0.06 7.98
C ALA A 35 -1.28 0.76 7.06
N ALA A 36 -0.17 1.26 7.61
CA ALA A 36 0.92 1.84 6.83
C ALA A 36 1.65 0.78 6.00
N ASN A 37 1.89 -0.41 6.57
CA ASN A 37 2.56 -1.51 5.88
C ASN A 37 1.68 -2.13 4.78
N GLU A 38 0.38 -2.26 5.01
CA GLU A 38 -0.59 -2.70 4.00
C GLU A 38 -0.69 -1.72 2.84
N ARG A 39 -0.65 -0.41 3.13
CA ARG A 39 -0.53 0.62 2.10
C ARG A 39 0.77 0.47 1.33
N ALA A 40 1.90 0.36 2.02
CA ALA A 40 3.21 0.21 1.38
C ALA A 40 3.32 -1.06 0.52
N ALA A 41 2.76 -2.19 0.99
CA ALA A 41 2.71 -3.44 0.25
C ALA A 41 1.79 -3.36 -0.98
N ARG A 42 0.70 -2.59 -0.93
CA ARG A 42 -0.15 -2.31 -2.11
C ARG A 42 0.55 -1.42 -3.14
N THR A 43 1.42 -0.50 -2.73
CA THR A 43 2.10 0.43 -3.64
C THR A 43 3.41 -0.10 -4.22
N GLN A 44 3.85 -1.31 -3.83
CA GLN A 44 5.14 -1.83 -4.26
C GLN A 44 5.06 -2.33 -5.71
N GLU A 45 5.19 -1.40 -6.66
CA GLU A 45 5.36 -1.74 -8.07
C GLU A 45 6.59 -2.64 -8.22
N VAL A 46 6.39 -3.82 -8.80
CA VAL A 46 7.49 -4.73 -9.07
C VAL A 46 8.23 -4.22 -10.30
N LYS A 47 9.52 -3.91 -10.13
CA LYS A 47 10.40 -3.58 -11.26
C LYS A 47 10.73 -4.88 -12.00
N VAL A 48 10.00 -5.14 -13.09
CA VAL A 48 10.28 -6.27 -13.98
C VAL A 48 11.33 -5.83 -15.00
N GLU A 49 12.56 -6.28 -14.82
CA GLU A 49 13.65 -6.04 -15.78
C GLU A 49 13.29 -6.64 -17.15
N GLY A 50 13.50 -5.88 -18.23
CA GLY A 50 13.24 -6.32 -19.61
C GLY A 50 11.80 -6.18 -20.11
N LEU A 51 10.86 -5.71 -19.29
CA LEU A 51 9.49 -5.45 -19.72
C LEU A 51 9.30 -3.96 -20.04
N THR A 52 8.99 -3.64 -21.30
CA THR A 52 8.75 -2.27 -21.76
C THR A 52 7.27 -2.05 -22.06
N MET A 53 6.85 -0.79 -21.98
CA MET A 53 5.48 -0.43 -22.30
C MET A 53 5.19 -0.74 -23.79
N PRO A 54 4.16 -1.55 -24.10
CA PRO A 54 3.79 -1.82 -25.49
C PRO A 54 3.46 -0.54 -26.24
N LYS A 55 3.74 -0.50 -27.55
CA LYS A 55 3.46 0.65 -28.41
C LYS A 55 2.42 0.27 -29.46
N TYR A 56 1.45 1.15 -29.67
CA TYR A 56 0.49 1.06 -30.78
C TYR A 56 0.76 2.20 -31.75
N HIS A 57 1.10 1.87 -33.00
CA HIS A 57 1.42 2.85 -34.04
C HIS A 57 0.23 3.14 -34.96
N GLY A 58 -0.88 2.43 -34.81
CA GLY A 58 -2.09 2.60 -35.61
C GLY A 58 -1.93 2.11 -37.05
N ARG A 59 -1.01 1.17 -37.29
CA ARG A 59 -0.82 0.59 -38.62
C ARG A 59 -1.90 -0.47 -38.91
N MET A 60 -2.24 -0.68 -40.18
CA MET A 60 -3.31 -1.61 -40.55
C MET A 60 -2.99 -3.09 -40.23
N ASP A 61 -1.72 -3.43 -40.06
CA ASP A 61 -1.23 -4.74 -39.64
C ASP A 61 -1.20 -4.92 -38.11
N GLU A 62 -1.43 -3.86 -37.34
CA GLU A 62 -1.47 -3.91 -35.88
C GLU A 62 -2.89 -4.21 -35.38
N SER A 63 -3.03 -5.27 -34.59
CA SER A 63 -4.28 -5.57 -33.90
C SER A 63 -4.40 -4.75 -32.61
N ILE A 64 -5.45 -3.91 -32.54
CA ILE A 64 -5.83 -3.19 -31.31
C ILE A 64 -6.05 -4.19 -30.16
N SER A 65 -6.69 -5.32 -30.44
CA SER A 65 -6.94 -6.36 -29.44
C SER A 65 -5.64 -6.95 -28.88
N LEU A 66 -4.63 -7.14 -29.74
CA LEU A 66 -3.30 -7.60 -29.32
C LEU A 66 -2.59 -6.55 -28.46
N TYR A 67 -2.65 -5.27 -28.85
CA TYR A 67 -2.09 -4.17 -28.07
C TYR A 67 -2.72 -4.09 -26.67
N ILE A 68 -4.05 -4.13 -26.57
CA ILE A 68 -4.77 -4.12 -25.29
C ILE A 68 -4.34 -5.33 -24.43
N HIS A 69 -4.19 -6.51 -25.03
CA HIS A 69 -3.72 -7.68 -24.33
C HIS A 69 -2.30 -7.49 -23.77
N GLN A 70 -1.37 -6.96 -24.57
CA GLN A 70 0.00 -6.70 -24.14
C GLN A 70 0.06 -5.67 -23.00
N VAL A 71 -0.74 -4.59 -23.07
CA VAL A 71 -0.83 -3.57 -22.02
C VAL A 71 -1.36 -4.18 -20.71
N ASN A 72 -2.39 -5.01 -20.79
CA ASN A 72 -2.90 -5.73 -19.61
C ASN A 72 -1.87 -6.67 -19.00
N THR A 73 -1.10 -7.38 -19.85
CA THR A 73 -0.01 -8.25 -19.39
C THR A 73 1.12 -7.45 -18.74
N PHE A 74 1.45 -6.27 -19.29
CA PHE A 74 2.44 -5.36 -18.71
C PHE A 74 2.02 -4.88 -17.30
N PHE A 75 0.78 -4.43 -17.13
CA PHE A 75 0.30 -3.98 -15.82
C PHE A 75 0.24 -5.12 -14.81
N LYS A 76 -0.24 -6.30 -15.21
CA LYS A 76 -0.24 -7.50 -14.35
C LYS A 76 1.18 -7.86 -13.90
N ALA A 77 2.16 -7.80 -14.78
CA ALA A 77 3.55 -8.10 -14.44
C ALA A 77 4.15 -7.10 -13.43
N LYS A 78 3.76 -5.82 -13.51
CA LYS A 78 4.17 -4.79 -12.53
C LYS A 78 3.35 -4.77 -11.24
N ASN A 79 2.43 -5.72 -11.09
CA ASN A 79 1.45 -5.78 -9.99
C ASN A 79 0.55 -4.51 -9.92
N LEU A 80 0.27 -3.93 -11.08
CA LEU A 80 -0.63 -2.80 -11.24
C LEU A 80 -2.01 -3.32 -11.67
N ASN A 81 -3.03 -2.99 -10.89
CA ASN A 81 -4.40 -3.29 -11.24
C ASN A 81 -5.17 -1.97 -11.47
N PRO A 82 -5.49 -1.60 -12.72
CA PRO A 82 -6.14 -0.32 -13.04
C PRO A 82 -7.55 -0.19 -12.44
N GLN A 83 -8.16 -1.29 -11.99
CA GLN A 83 -9.49 -1.28 -11.35
C GLN A 83 -9.43 -1.24 -9.81
N GLN A 84 -8.23 -1.30 -9.22
CA GLN A 84 -8.08 -1.41 -7.77
C GLN A 84 -8.34 -0.09 -7.05
N ASP A 85 -7.84 1.02 -7.59
CA ASP A 85 -8.01 2.35 -7.01
C ASP A 85 -7.81 3.46 -8.06
N PRO A 86 -8.44 4.64 -7.88
CA PRO A 86 -8.33 5.74 -8.83
C PRO A 86 -6.90 6.25 -9.05
N ALA A 87 -6.04 6.20 -8.03
CA ALA A 87 -4.65 6.67 -8.14
C ALA A 87 -3.81 5.70 -9.01
N THR A 88 -4.03 4.40 -8.88
CA THR A 88 -3.44 3.37 -9.74
C THR A 88 -3.95 3.50 -11.18
N GLN A 89 -5.22 3.88 -11.38
CA GLN A 89 -5.76 4.16 -12.71
C GLN A 89 -5.06 5.36 -13.36
N GLU A 90 -4.92 6.49 -12.65
CA GLU A 90 -4.18 7.66 -13.13
C GLU A 90 -2.73 7.32 -13.47
N ARG A 91 -2.09 6.48 -12.64
CA ARG A 91 -0.72 6.03 -12.90
C ARG A 91 -0.62 5.11 -14.11
N CYS A 92 -1.60 4.25 -14.36
CA CYS A 92 -1.67 3.43 -15.58
C CYS A 92 -1.84 4.31 -16.83
N ILE A 93 -2.68 5.35 -16.77
CA ILE A 93 -2.84 6.31 -17.86
C ILE A 93 -1.53 7.05 -18.10
N ALA A 94 -0.88 7.54 -17.04
CA ALA A 94 0.43 8.18 -17.14
C ALA A 94 1.48 7.26 -17.77
N LEU A 95 1.49 5.96 -17.48
CA LEU A 95 2.41 5.01 -18.13
C LEU A 95 2.12 4.79 -19.62
N ILE A 96 0.86 4.91 -20.05
CA ILE A 96 0.49 4.83 -21.47
C ILE A 96 0.90 6.12 -22.20
N GLU A 97 0.77 7.27 -21.52
CA GLU A 97 1.06 8.60 -22.08
C GLU A 97 2.54 8.98 -22.02
N ASP A 98 3.27 8.51 -21.00
CA ASP A 98 4.71 8.73 -20.77
C ASP A 98 5.51 7.91 -21.78
N ARG A 99 5.45 8.39 -23.03
CA ARG A 99 6.28 7.97 -24.12
C ARG A 99 7.73 8.34 -23.78
N PRO A 100 8.68 7.40 -23.70
CA PRO A 100 10.08 7.76 -23.71
C PRO A 100 10.37 8.49 -25.02
N LYS A 101 10.66 9.79 -24.92
CA LYS A 101 11.18 10.59 -26.03
C LYS A 101 12.59 10.07 -26.31
N HIS A 102 12.74 9.27 -27.36
CA HIS A 102 14.04 9.03 -27.99
C HIS A 102 14.26 10.09 -29.06
#